data_AF-A0A7V9CQB3-F1
#
_entry.id   AF-A0A7V9CQB3-F1
#
_cell.length_a   1.000
_cell.length_b   1.000
_cell.length_c   1.000
_cell.angle_alpha   90.00
_cell.angle_beta   90.00
_cell.angle_gamma   90.00
#
_symmetry.space_group_name_H-M   'P 1'
#
loop_
_entity.id
_entity.type
_entity.pdbx_description
1 polymer ?
#
loop_
_entity_poly.entity_id
_entity_poly.type
_entity_poly.pdbx_seq_one_letter_code
_entity_poly.pdbx_strand_id
1 'polypeptide(L)'
;GQELEPILSITNAPNWARKPDPAAGGLRRADPVEYGRFTLAAARRYGGSFRPEPTARDESPDRLPRIRIFQAWNEPNHAGDARLKASGPDWYRGLLNRFATSVHSVHASNIVVGGGSSPFTTQTSMAPLQFMRKLLCMEGGAQARPTCGKTASFDVWSHHPYTSGGPEHSANGGDDVSLGDLPQMKRLLDAAVRAGQVRSSQPVRFWVTEFAWDSAPPDPQAVPMALHRRWVAEALYRMWRSGVSLVTWWRVRDDPLRTSFYQSGLFFRGSSIGRDRPKPSFYAFRFPFVAFAEDEGVTVWGRTPFGAQGRVVVEQTFPGGWRTLGALQANANGIFSSAFPSAAETGLLRARLDRPKAISVPFSLTRPPDRFYYPFGS
;
A
#
# COMPACT_ATOMS: atom_id res chain seq x y z
N GLY A 1 -21.95 10.03 7.21
CA GLY A 1 -20.69 10.31 6.49
C GLY A 1 -19.89 9.03 6.41
N GLN A 2 -19.02 8.86 5.42
CA GLN A 2 -18.05 7.76 5.48
C GLN A 2 -17.02 8.10 6.55
N GLU A 3 -16.96 7.30 7.60
CA GLU A 3 -15.94 7.41 8.64
C GLU A 3 -14.61 6.89 8.09
N LEU A 4 -13.51 7.57 8.42
CA LEU A 4 -12.17 7.06 8.13
C LEU A 4 -11.87 5.90 9.07
N GLU A 5 -11.51 4.73 8.52
CA GLU A 5 -11.02 3.61 9.34
C GLU A 5 -9.49 3.73 9.48
N PRO A 6 -8.97 4.01 10.69
CA PRO A 6 -7.54 4.19 10.89
C PRO A 6 -6.78 2.85 10.89
N ILE A 7 -5.56 2.88 10.34
CA ILE A 7 -4.54 1.85 10.54
C ILE A 7 -3.57 2.37 11.61
N LEU A 8 -3.53 1.73 12.77
CA LEU A 8 -2.53 2.07 13.79
C LEU A 8 -1.24 1.30 13.50
N SER A 9 -0.25 1.98 12.91
CA SER A 9 1.07 1.42 12.68
C SER A 9 2.00 1.68 13.87
N ILE A 10 2.47 0.62 14.51
CA ILE A 10 3.48 0.70 15.57
C ILE A 10 4.85 0.54 14.91
N THR A 11 5.43 1.66 14.49
CA THR A 11 6.61 1.70 13.60
C THR A 11 7.93 1.37 14.30
N ASN A 12 7.99 1.46 15.63
CA ASN A 12 9.17 1.14 16.42
C ASN A 12 8.77 0.70 17.85
N ALA A 13 9.72 0.15 18.60
CA ALA A 13 9.56 -0.16 20.01
C ALA A 13 9.98 1.02 20.90
N PRO A 14 9.30 1.26 22.04
CA PRO A 14 9.79 2.17 23.07
C PRO A 14 11.21 1.80 23.53
N ASN A 15 12.00 2.79 23.97
CA ASN A 15 13.39 2.56 24.40
C ASN A 15 13.54 1.49 25.49
N TRP A 16 12.60 1.44 26.44
CA TRP A 16 12.58 0.44 27.52
C TRP A 16 12.31 -0.99 27.01
N ALA A 17 11.68 -1.13 25.84
CA ALA A 17 11.38 -2.41 25.21
C ALA A 17 12.55 -2.94 24.35
N ARG A 18 13.65 -2.20 24.25
CA ARG A 18 14.83 -2.62 23.49
C ARG A 18 15.80 -3.37 24.39
N LYS A 19 16.21 -4.59 24.02
CA LYS A 19 17.19 -5.41 24.74
C LYS A 19 18.37 -5.77 23.83
N PRO A 20 19.57 -6.07 24.39
CA PRO A 20 20.69 -6.59 23.61
C PRO A 20 20.30 -7.86 22.84
N ASP A 21 20.64 -7.93 21.56
CA ASP A 21 20.50 -9.12 20.72
C ASP A 21 21.83 -9.87 20.65
N PRO A 22 21.96 -11.04 21.30
CA PRO A 22 23.19 -11.83 21.25
C PRO A 22 23.58 -12.24 19.82
N ALA A 23 22.59 -12.46 18.94
CA ALA A 23 22.83 -12.84 17.54
C ALA A 23 23.43 -11.69 16.70
N ALA A 24 23.42 -10.47 17.23
CA ALA A 24 23.95 -9.27 16.58
C ALA A 24 25.02 -8.58 17.44
N GLY A 25 25.81 -9.37 18.19
CA GLY A 25 26.93 -8.85 18.98
C GLY A 25 26.51 -7.91 20.11
N GLY A 26 25.30 -8.09 20.67
CA GLY A 26 24.79 -7.28 21.77
C GLY A 26 24.10 -5.98 21.35
N LEU A 27 23.91 -5.72 20.05
CA LEU A 27 23.15 -4.56 19.59
C LEU A 27 21.74 -4.54 20.15
N ARG A 28 21.29 -3.36 20.60
CA ARG A 28 19.95 -3.21 21.18
C ARG A 28 18.88 -3.11 20.10
N ARG A 29 17.91 -4.02 20.12
CA ARG A 29 16.71 -3.98 19.26
C ARG A 29 15.46 -4.33 20.06
N ALA A 30 14.29 -4.19 19.46
CA ALA A 30 13.03 -4.51 20.14
C ALA A 30 13.02 -5.96 20.62
N ASP A 31 12.71 -6.15 21.89
CA ASP A 31 12.41 -7.44 22.48
C ASP A 31 10.98 -7.85 22.11
N PRO A 32 10.75 -9.02 21.47
CA PRO A 32 9.41 -9.44 21.06
C PRO A 32 8.38 -9.52 22.20
N VAL A 33 8.82 -9.84 23.43
CA VAL A 33 7.91 -9.95 24.58
C VAL A 33 7.49 -8.56 25.06
N GLU A 34 8.44 -7.64 25.26
CA GLU A 34 8.12 -6.27 25.65
C GLU A 34 7.32 -5.54 24.55
N TYR A 35 7.64 -5.77 23.28
CA TYR A 35 6.86 -5.23 22.17
C TYR A 35 5.42 -5.75 22.20
N GLY A 36 5.22 -7.06 22.40
CA GLY A 36 3.89 -7.65 22.58
C GLY A 36 3.10 -7.03 23.75
N ARG A 37 3.76 -6.76 24.89
CA ARG A 37 3.13 -6.09 26.04
C ARG A 37 2.74 -4.65 25.72
N PHE A 38 3.61 -3.90 25.03
CA PHE A 38 3.31 -2.56 24.56
C PHE A 38 2.11 -2.57 23.59
N THR A 39 2.09 -3.50 22.64
CA THR A 39 0.98 -3.68 21.71
C THR A 39 -0.33 -3.99 22.43
N LEU A 40 -0.31 -4.84 23.47
CA LEU A 40 -1.51 -5.12 24.27
C LEU A 40 -2.04 -3.85 24.95
N ALA A 41 -1.15 -3.03 25.51
CA ALA A 41 -1.54 -1.75 26.10
C ALA A 41 -2.14 -0.80 25.04
N ALA A 42 -1.54 -0.71 23.86
CA ALA A 42 -2.06 0.09 22.76
C ALA A 42 -3.43 -0.41 22.26
N ALA A 43 -3.59 -1.73 22.05
CA ALA A 43 -4.84 -2.33 21.61
C ALA A 43 -5.97 -2.15 22.64
N ARG A 44 -5.68 -2.22 23.94
CA ARG A 44 -6.65 -1.90 25.01
C ARG A 44 -7.02 -0.42 25.01
N ARG A 45 -6.03 0.48 24.88
CA ARG A 45 -6.23 1.93 24.82
C ARG A 45 -7.16 2.33 23.66
N TYR A 46 -7.01 1.69 22.50
CA TYR A 46 -7.85 1.93 21.32
C TYR A 46 -8.93 0.85 21.12
N GLY A 47 -9.35 0.19 22.19
CA GLY A 47 -10.35 -0.89 22.16
C GLY A 47 -11.80 -0.41 22.09
N GLY A 48 -12.06 0.90 22.13
CA GLY A 48 -13.40 1.51 22.14
C GLY A 48 -14.02 1.70 23.53
N SER A 49 -13.41 1.15 24.58
CA SER A 49 -13.90 1.26 25.97
C SER A 49 -13.06 2.18 26.86
N PHE A 50 -11.85 2.54 26.43
CA PHE A 50 -10.92 3.31 27.25
C PHE A 50 -11.38 4.77 27.35
N ARG A 51 -11.54 5.27 28.58
CA ARG A 51 -11.77 6.69 28.87
C ARG A 51 -10.44 7.29 29.36
N PRO A 52 -9.92 8.36 28.75
CA PRO A 52 -8.77 9.07 29.28
C PRO A 52 -9.05 9.65 30.67
N GLU A 53 -8.00 9.89 31.44
CA GLU A 53 -8.11 10.67 32.68
C GLU A 53 -8.46 12.13 32.34
N PRO A 54 -9.32 12.79 33.13
CA PRO A 54 -9.54 14.22 33.03
C PRO A 54 -8.25 15.02 33.08
N THR A 55 -8.18 16.10 32.31
CA THR A 55 -7.09 17.08 32.35
C THR A 55 -7.65 18.46 32.63
N ALA A 56 -6.81 19.42 33.02
CA ALA A 56 -7.23 20.82 33.18
C ALA A 56 -7.80 21.45 31.89
N ARG A 57 -7.63 20.81 30.72
CA ARG A 57 -8.18 21.25 29.43
C ARG A 57 -9.41 20.46 28.99
N ASP A 58 -9.70 19.35 29.65
CA ASP A 58 -10.80 18.44 29.30
C ASP A 58 -11.20 17.65 30.55
N GLU A 59 -12.20 18.15 31.26
CA GLU A 59 -12.63 17.63 32.57
C GLU A 59 -13.47 16.35 32.45
N SER A 60 -13.99 16.03 31.25
CA SER A 60 -14.81 14.85 31.02
C SER A 60 -14.53 14.25 29.63
N PRO A 61 -13.30 13.73 29.41
CA PRO A 61 -12.89 13.25 28.10
C PRO A 61 -13.74 12.07 27.64
N ASP A 62 -14.18 12.08 26.40
CA ASP A 62 -14.91 10.97 25.78
C ASP A 62 -14.06 9.70 25.70
N ARG A 63 -14.74 8.56 25.52
CA ARG A 63 -14.05 7.30 25.23
C ARG A 63 -13.30 7.42 23.91
N LEU A 64 -12.10 6.85 23.86
CA LEU A 64 -11.33 6.78 22.62
C LEU A 64 -12.05 5.87 21.61
N PRO A 65 -12.06 6.23 20.32
CA PRO A 65 -12.68 5.41 19.29
C PRO A 65 -11.97 4.06 19.16
N ARG A 66 -12.72 3.05 18.71
CA ARG A 66 -12.15 1.73 18.44
C ARG A 66 -11.28 1.79 17.18
N ILE A 67 -10.06 1.30 17.28
CA ILE A 67 -9.21 0.98 16.12
C ILE A 67 -9.26 -0.53 15.90
N ARG A 68 -9.47 -0.95 14.65
CA ARG A 68 -9.56 -2.38 14.30
C ARG A 68 -8.31 -2.88 13.57
N ILE A 69 -7.58 -2.01 12.89
CA ILE A 69 -6.44 -2.40 12.05
C ILE A 69 -5.14 -1.97 12.72
N PHE A 70 -4.26 -2.94 12.96
CA PHE A 70 -2.98 -2.74 13.62
C PHE A 70 -1.85 -3.28 12.76
N GLN A 71 -0.85 -2.46 12.47
CA GLN A 71 0.34 -2.87 11.72
C GLN A 71 1.56 -3.03 12.63
N ALA A 72 2.22 -4.17 12.48
CA ALA A 72 3.44 -4.50 13.19
C ALA A 72 4.65 -4.03 12.40
N TRP A 73 5.28 -2.94 12.87
CA TRP A 73 6.52 -2.38 12.35
C TRP A 73 6.40 -1.67 10.98
N ASN A 74 7.39 -0.82 10.70
CA ASN A 74 7.61 -0.22 9.38
C ASN A 74 8.90 -0.77 8.80
N GLU A 75 8.83 -1.47 7.67
CA GLU A 75 9.99 -2.01 6.94
C GLU A 75 10.89 -2.91 7.80
N PRO A 76 10.36 -4.03 8.33
CA PRO A 76 11.12 -4.93 9.20
C PRO A 76 12.30 -5.62 8.49
N ASN A 77 12.34 -5.61 7.17
CA ASN A 77 13.48 -6.07 6.38
C ASN A 77 14.61 -5.02 6.28
N HIS A 78 14.37 -3.77 6.69
CA HIS A 78 15.38 -2.73 6.85
C HIS A 78 15.91 -2.71 8.29
N ALA A 79 17.00 -3.44 8.54
CA ALA A 79 17.48 -3.68 9.91
C ALA A 79 18.15 -2.46 10.57
N GLY A 80 18.48 -1.41 9.80
CA GLY A 80 19.18 -0.20 10.28
C GLY A 80 20.67 -0.40 10.60
N ASP A 81 21.10 -1.65 10.84
CA ASP A 81 22.49 -2.06 11.01
C ASP A 81 22.72 -3.39 10.28
N ALA A 82 23.83 -3.50 9.54
CA ALA A 82 24.15 -4.69 8.76
C ALA A 82 24.28 -5.96 9.63
N ARG A 83 24.71 -5.82 10.90
CA ARG A 83 24.85 -6.94 11.84
C ARG A 83 23.50 -7.55 12.24
N LEU A 84 22.42 -6.77 12.16
CA LEU A 84 21.06 -7.21 12.46
C LEU A 84 20.34 -7.85 11.25
N LYS A 85 20.86 -7.64 10.04
CA LYS A 85 20.21 -8.06 8.79
C LYS A 85 19.97 -9.56 8.72
N ALA A 86 20.96 -10.38 9.12
CA ALA A 86 20.87 -11.83 9.01
C ALA A 86 19.79 -12.44 9.93
N SER A 87 19.65 -11.92 11.16
CA SER A 87 18.66 -12.40 12.14
C SER A 87 17.27 -11.74 12.01
N GLY A 88 17.12 -10.78 11.10
CA GLY A 88 15.91 -9.99 10.90
C GLY A 88 14.63 -10.81 10.65
N PRO A 89 14.61 -11.80 9.75
CA PRO A 89 13.41 -12.61 9.51
C PRO A 89 12.93 -13.39 10.74
N ASP A 90 13.86 -14.04 11.45
CA ASP A 90 13.54 -14.84 12.64
C ASP A 90 13.06 -13.95 13.80
N TRP A 91 13.69 -12.81 13.97
CA TRP A 91 13.28 -11.76 14.91
C TRP A 91 11.87 -11.27 14.64
N TYR A 92 11.62 -10.85 13.40
CA TYR A 92 10.36 -10.24 13.04
C TYR A 92 9.23 -11.25 13.11
N ARG A 93 9.45 -12.53 12.77
CA ARG A 93 8.46 -13.59 13.04
C ARG A 93 8.09 -13.67 14.53
N GLY A 94 9.08 -13.64 15.41
CA GLY A 94 8.85 -13.65 16.86
C GLY A 94 8.05 -12.44 17.34
N LEU A 95 8.44 -11.25 16.87
CA LEU A 95 7.76 -9.98 17.15
C LEU A 95 6.32 -9.97 16.63
N LEU A 96 6.11 -10.36 15.37
CA LEU A 96 4.81 -10.41 14.70
C LEU A 96 3.86 -11.40 15.38
N ASN A 97 4.34 -12.58 15.78
CA ASN A 97 3.53 -13.56 16.51
C ASN A 97 3.04 -13.03 17.87
N ARG A 98 3.91 -12.32 18.61
CA ARG A 98 3.53 -11.69 19.89
C ARG A 98 2.57 -10.52 19.66
N PHE A 99 2.81 -9.71 18.65
CA PHE A 99 1.92 -8.63 18.25
C PHE A 99 0.52 -9.15 17.92
N ALA A 100 0.41 -10.17 17.07
CA ALA A 100 -0.87 -10.74 16.68
C ALA A 100 -1.65 -11.28 17.87
N THR A 101 -0.97 -12.04 18.74
CA THR A 101 -1.56 -12.57 19.99
C THR A 101 -2.14 -11.44 20.84
N SER A 102 -1.38 -10.36 21.06
CA SER A 102 -1.82 -9.21 21.84
C SER A 102 -3.03 -8.51 21.22
N VAL A 103 -2.99 -8.23 19.92
CA VAL A 103 -4.08 -7.53 19.20
C VAL A 103 -5.37 -8.33 19.22
N HIS A 104 -5.30 -9.64 18.91
CA HIS A 104 -6.48 -10.51 18.87
C HIS A 104 -7.03 -10.84 20.25
N SER A 105 -6.20 -10.80 21.31
CA SER A 105 -6.67 -11.00 22.70
C SER A 105 -7.60 -9.90 23.21
N VAL A 106 -7.54 -8.70 22.62
CA VAL A 106 -8.45 -7.60 22.97
C VAL A 106 -9.76 -7.72 22.20
N HIS A 107 -9.69 -7.92 20.89
CA HIS A 107 -10.84 -8.24 20.05
C HIS A 107 -10.42 -9.19 18.94
N ALA A 108 -11.08 -10.35 18.84
CA ALA A 108 -10.78 -11.35 17.82
C ALA A 108 -11.05 -10.88 16.38
N SER A 109 -11.85 -9.82 16.20
CA SER A 109 -12.14 -9.21 14.90
C SER A 109 -11.15 -8.12 14.48
N ASN A 110 -10.14 -7.83 15.31
CA ASN A 110 -9.03 -6.96 14.91
C ASN A 110 -8.23 -7.58 13.77
N ILE A 111 -7.62 -6.74 12.95
CA ILE A 111 -6.82 -7.09 11.79
C ILE A 111 -5.36 -6.78 12.08
N VAL A 112 -4.51 -7.80 11.93
CA VAL A 112 -3.06 -7.69 12.07
C VAL A 112 -2.41 -7.63 10.70
N VAL A 113 -1.72 -6.52 10.44
CA VAL A 113 -0.90 -6.31 9.24
C VAL A 113 0.55 -6.63 9.58
N GLY A 114 1.09 -7.65 8.93
CA GLY A 114 2.51 -7.99 8.92
C GLY A 114 3.17 -7.58 7.61
N GLY A 115 4.51 -7.64 7.57
CA GLY A 115 5.28 -7.16 6.44
C GLY A 115 5.46 -5.65 6.53
N GLY A 116 4.90 -4.92 5.58
CA GLY A 116 5.22 -3.50 5.36
C GLY A 116 6.67 -3.36 4.93
N SER A 117 7.17 -4.29 4.11
CA SER A 117 8.58 -4.38 3.76
C SER A 117 9.02 -3.31 2.77
N SER A 118 10.25 -2.81 2.94
CA SER A 118 10.91 -1.95 1.97
C SER A 118 11.17 -2.72 0.66
N PRO A 119 11.24 -2.02 -0.49
CA PRO A 119 11.29 -2.64 -1.81
C PRO A 119 12.66 -3.20 -2.20
N PHE A 120 13.74 -2.63 -1.67
CA PHE A 120 15.08 -2.85 -2.19
C PHE A 120 16.07 -3.37 -1.15
N THR A 121 16.94 -4.26 -1.61
CA THR A 121 18.11 -4.71 -0.86
C THR A 121 19.11 -3.58 -0.75
N THR A 122 19.64 -3.39 0.45
CA THR A 122 20.75 -2.45 0.71
C THR A 122 21.77 -3.12 1.62
N GLN A 123 22.81 -2.39 2.04
CA GLN A 123 23.76 -2.88 3.04
C GLN A 123 23.05 -3.30 4.35
N THR A 124 21.98 -2.60 4.73
CA THR A 124 21.21 -2.82 5.97
C THR A 124 19.85 -3.46 5.73
N SER A 125 19.37 -3.53 4.49
CA SER A 125 18.08 -4.12 4.14
C SER A 125 18.20 -5.45 3.42
N MET A 126 17.42 -6.44 3.82
CA MET A 126 17.25 -7.71 3.11
C MET A 126 16.20 -7.55 2.01
N ALA A 127 16.45 -8.18 0.85
CA ALA A 127 15.50 -8.23 -0.25
C ALA A 127 14.12 -8.71 0.24
N PRO A 128 13.01 -8.06 -0.12
CA PRO A 128 11.68 -8.40 0.38
C PRO A 128 11.27 -9.86 0.10
N LEU A 129 11.54 -10.44 -1.07
CA LEU A 129 11.21 -11.85 -1.32
C LEU A 129 12.10 -12.80 -0.50
N GLN A 130 13.39 -12.49 -0.38
CA GLN A 130 14.31 -13.25 0.46
C GLN A 130 13.87 -13.22 1.94
N PHE A 131 13.49 -12.04 2.42
CA PHE A 131 13.01 -11.84 3.79
C PHE A 131 11.71 -12.61 4.03
N MET A 132 10.74 -12.50 3.12
CA MET A 132 9.46 -13.19 3.20
C MET A 132 9.64 -14.71 3.21
N ARG A 133 10.51 -15.26 2.36
CA ARG A 133 10.85 -16.69 2.35
C ARG A 133 11.43 -17.16 3.68
N LYS A 134 12.44 -16.47 4.19
CA LYS A 134 13.07 -16.81 5.48
C LYS A 134 12.08 -16.72 6.65
N LEU A 135 11.26 -15.67 6.68
CA LEU A 135 10.27 -15.46 7.74
C LEU A 135 9.20 -16.56 7.75
N LEU A 136 8.68 -16.90 6.57
CA LEU A 136 7.60 -17.88 6.40
C LEU A 136 8.10 -19.32 6.29
N CYS A 137 9.41 -19.57 6.49
CA CYS A 137 10.02 -20.88 6.26
C CYS A 137 9.65 -21.46 4.88
N MET A 138 9.78 -20.65 3.83
CA MET A 138 9.55 -21.06 2.45
C MET A 138 10.86 -21.04 1.66
N GLU A 139 10.96 -21.89 0.65
CA GLU A 139 12.02 -21.86 -0.37
C GLU A 139 11.44 -21.91 -1.78
N GLY A 140 12.18 -21.43 -2.78
CA GLY A 140 11.74 -21.39 -4.17
C GLY A 140 10.87 -20.18 -4.53
N GLY A 141 10.37 -20.15 -5.76
CA GLY A 141 9.54 -19.07 -6.31
C GLY A 141 8.07 -19.46 -6.44
N ALA A 142 7.60 -19.65 -7.67
CA ALA A 142 6.20 -19.98 -7.95
C ALA A 142 5.73 -21.33 -7.35
N GLN A 143 6.67 -22.28 -7.16
CA GLN A 143 6.42 -23.58 -6.54
C GLN A 143 7.01 -23.64 -5.13
N ALA A 144 6.85 -22.56 -4.35
CA ALA A 144 7.50 -22.48 -3.05
C ALA A 144 7.03 -23.58 -2.10
N ARG A 145 7.97 -24.18 -1.36
CA ARG A 145 7.72 -25.29 -0.42
C ARG A 145 8.15 -24.90 1.00
N PRO A 146 7.50 -25.47 2.03
CA PRO A 146 7.92 -25.23 3.41
C PRO A 146 9.26 -25.92 3.70
N THR A 147 10.16 -25.22 4.39
CA THR A 147 11.46 -25.73 4.85
C THR A 147 11.49 -26.06 6.33
N CYS A 148 10.49 -25.59 7.09
CA CYS A 148 10.39 -25.78 8.53
C CYS A 148 8.93 -25.66 9.01
N GLY A 149 8.62 -26.08 10.24
CA GLY A 149 7.26 -25.98 10.81
C GLY A 149 6.93 -24.66 11.54
N LYS A 150 7.78 -23.63 11.45
CA LYS A 150 7.59 -22.36 12.18
C LYS A 150 6.73 -21.40 11.37
N THR A 151 5.55 -21.10 11.89
CA THR A 151 4.60 -20.21 11.20
C THR A 151 4.67 -18.76 11.69
N ALA A 152 4.11 -17.85 10.89
CA ALA A 152 3.86 -16.45 11.26
C ALA A 152 2.35 -16.20 11.40
N SER A 153 1.94 -15.34 12.33
CA SER A 153 0.54 -14.99 12.59
C SER A 153 0.25 -13.58 12.10
N PHE A 154 -0.59 -13.44 11.08
CA PHE A 154 -1.09 -12.17 10.54
C PHE A 154 -2.30 -12.40 9.64
N ASP A 155 -3.14 -11.37 9.48
CA ASP A 155 -4.33 -11.40 8.61
C ASP A 155 -4.08 -10.74 7.25
N VAL A 156 -3.04 -9.90 7.18
CA VAL A 156 -2.64 -9.15 5.99
C VAL A 156 -1.12 -9.17 5.86
N TRP A 157 -0.63 -9.45 4.67
CA TRP A 157 0.74 -9.11 4.28
C TRP A 157 0.75 -7.76 3.56
N SER A 158 1.62 -6.84 3.98
CA SER A 158 1.81 -5.54 3.31
C SER A 158 3.19 -5.41 2.69
N HIS A 159 3.31 -4.57 1.67
CA HIS A 159 4.57 -4.22 1.03
C HIS A 159 4.57 -2.75 0.57
N HIS A 160 5.75 -2.11 0.50
CA HIS A 160 5.95 -0.73 0.05
C HIS A 160 6.66 -0.71 -1.32
N PRO A 161 5.94 -0.90 -2.44
CA PRO A 161 6.54 -1.25 -3.72
C PRO A 161 7.04 -0.01 -4.51
N TYR A 162 7.82 0.86 -3.87
CA TYR A 162 8.42 2.01 -4.58
C TYR A 162 9.22 1.51 -5.79
N THR A 163 9.21 2.31 -6.86
CA THR A 163 9.76 1.92 -8.15
C THR A 163 10.49 3.09 -8.81
N SER A 164 11.61 2.79 -9.47
CA SER A 164 12.41 3.76 -10.21
C SER A 164 11.95 3.92 -11.66
N GLY A 165 10.65 4.13 -11.86
CA GLY A 165 10.04 4.20 -13.19
C GLY A 165 8.53 4.11 -13.14
N GLY A 166 7.95 3.63 -14.24
CA GLY A 166 6.50 3.56 -14.38
C GLY A 166 5.82 2.39 -13.64
N PRO A 167 4.49 2.29 -13.72
CA PRO A 167 3.71 1.24 -13.08
C PRO A 167 3.97 -0.20 -13.55
N GLU A 168 4.75 -0.41 -14.61
CA GLU A 168 5.19 -1.74 -15.06
C GLU A 168 6.67 -2.02 -14.71
N HIS A 169 7.39 -1.01 -14.21
CA HIS A 169 8.83 -1.08 -13.99
C HIS A 169 9.15 -2.05 -12.84
N SER A 170 10.01 -3.03 -13.13
CA SER A 170 10.47 -4.06 -12.20
C SER A 170 11.76 -3.62 -11.49
N ALA A 171 12.04 -4.19 -10.33
CA ALA A 171 13.28 -3.95 -9.61
C ALA A 171 14.47 -4.60 -10.33
N ASN A 172 15.66 -4.01 -10.18
CA ASN A 172 16.89 -4.57 -10.74
C ASN A 172 17.37 -5.82 -9.98
N GLY A 173 17.11 -5.89 -8.67
CA GLY A 173 17.52 -7.01 -7.83
C GLY A 173 16.55 -8.19 -7.93
N GLY A 174 17.06 -9.41 -8.09
CA GLY A 174 16.22 -10.60 -8.34
C GLY A 174 15.25 -11.00 -7.22
N ASP A 175 15.44 -10.49 -6.00
CA ASP A 175 14.51 -10.67 -4.86
C ASP A 175 13.94 -9.34 -4.36
N ASP A 176 14.31 -8.24 -5.01
CA ASP A 176 13.70 -6.94 -4.79
C ASP A 176 12.32 -6.91 -5.42
N VAL A 177 11.43 -6.08 -4.87
CA VAL A 177 10.05 -6.01 -5.35
C VAL A 177 9.67 -4.55 -5.47
N SER A 178 9.59 -4.09 -6.71
CA SER A 178 8.91 -2.83 -7.02
C SER A 178 7.46 -3.12 -7.41
N LEU A 179 6.74 -2.10 -7.88
CA LEU A 179 5.34 -2.27 -8.32
C LEU A 179 5.18 -3.37 -9.37
N GLY A 180 6.09 -3.45 -10.35
CA GLY A 180 6.05 -4.47 -11.42
C GLY A 180 6.17 -5.91 -10.92
N ASP A 181 6.76 -6.10 -9.74
CA ASP A 181 7.10 -7.40 -9.16
C ASP A 181 6.05 -7.94 -8.18
N LEU A 182 5.03 -7.13 -7.84
CA LEU A 182 3.95 -7.54 -6.93
C LEU A 182 3.33 -8.92 -7.22
N PRO A 183 3.14 -9.36 -8.49
CA PRO A 183 2.65 -10.71 -8.78
C PRO A 183 3.54 -11.83 -8.20
N GLN A 184 4.86 -11.62 -8.14
CA GLN A 184 5.80 -12.61 -7.62
C GLN A 184 5.65 -12.75 -6.10
N MET A 185 5.53 -11.63 -5.38
CA MET A 185 5.25 -11.62 -3.94
C MET A 185 3.89 -12.25 -3.63
N LYS A 186 2.85 -11.94 -4.42
CA LYS A 186 1.53 -12.56 -4.25
C LYS A 186 1.57 -14.09 -4.40
N ARG A 187 2.30 -14.60 -5.40
CA ARG A 187 2.48 -16.05 -5.58
C ARG A 187 3.15 -16.70 -4.36
N LEU A 188 4.18 -16.06 -3.80
CA LEU A 188 4.84 -16.55 -2.58
C LEU A 188 3.90 -16.52 -1.37
N LEU A 189 3.12 -15.44 -1.20
CA LEU A 189 2.10 -15.34 -0.15
C LEU A 189 1.10 -16.50 -0.24
N ASP A 190 0.55 -16.73 -1.43
CA ASP A 190 -0.45 -17.77 -1.64
C ASP A 190 0.13 -19.18 -1.43
N ALA A 191 1.38 -19.41 -1.83
CA ALA A 191 2.07 -20.66 -1.56
C ALA A 191 2.27 -20.88 -0.05
N ALA A 192 2.69 -19.85 0.69
CA ALA A 192 2.86 -19.94 2.14
C ALA A 192 1.54 -20.18 2.88
N VAL A 193 0.45 -19.53 2.44
CA VAL A 193 -0.90 -19.77 2.97
C VAL A 193 -1.34 -21.21 2.71
N ARG A 194 -1.20 -21.72 1.48
CA ARG A 194 -1.53 -23.12 1.13
C ARG A 194 -0.69 -24.13 1.91
N ALA A 195 0.57 -23.81 2.20
CA ALA A 195 1.48 -24.65 2.96
C ALA A 195 1.27 -24.58 4.49
N GLY A 196 0.30 -23.80 4.98
CA GLY A 196 0.02 -23.66 6.41
C GLY A 196 1.06 -22.84 7.19
N GLN A 197 1.90 -22.05 6.51
CA GLN A 197 2.93 -21.22 7.16
C GLN A 197 2.40 -19.89 7.71
N VAL A 198 1.17 -19.54 7.36
CA VAL A 198 0.47 -18.34 7.86
C VAL A 198 -0.70 -18.77 8.72
N ARG A 199 -0.73 -18.29 9.97
CA ARG A 199 -1.87 -18.45 10.88
C ARG A 199 -2.71 -17.18 10.85
N SER A 200 -3.95 -17.34 10.42
CA SER A 200 -4.96 -16.28 10.36
C SER A 200 -6.33 -16.90 10.64
N SER A 201 -7.19 -16.19 11.37
CA SER A 201 -8.60 -16.59 11.53
C SER A 201 -9.48 -16.09 10.39
N GLN A 202 -8.91 -15.34 9.44
CA GLN A 202 -9.60 -14.73 8.30
C GLN A 202 -8.84 -15.01 7.00
N PRO A 203 -9.46 -14.87 5.82
CA PRO A 203 -8.75 -14.93 4.56
C PRO A 203 -7.57 -13.95 4.53
N VAL A 204 -6.38 -14.46 4.25
CA VAL A 204 -5.16 -13.64 4.19
C VAL A 204 -5.24 -12.69 3.00
N ARG A 205 -5.02 -11.40 3.25
CA ARG A 205 -5.05 -10.35 2.22
C ARG A 205 -3.65 -9.84 1.90
N PHE A 206 -3.54 -9.19 0.75
CA PHE A 206 -2.33 -8.51 0.32
C PHE A 206 -2.60 -7.01 0.17
N TRP A 207 -1.86 -6.18 0.88
CA TRP A 207 -2.03 -4.71 0.93
C TRP A 207 -0.75 -3.99 0.50
N VAL A 208 -0.93 -2.71 0.17
CA VAL A 208 0.16 -1.74 0.03
C VAL A 208 -0.12 -0.62 1.03
N THR A 209 0.63 -0.57 2.13
CA THR A 209 0.45 0.43 3.20
C THR A 209 1.31 1.67 3.04
N GLU A 210 2.09 1.73 1.97
CA GLU A 210 2.84 2.92 1.61
C GLU A 210 3.22 2.87 0.13
N PHE A 211 2.87 3.91 -0.62
CA PHE A 211 3.30 4.10 -1.99
C PHE A 211 3.05 5.53 -2.46
N ALA A 212 3.96 6.09 -3.25
CA ALA A 212 3.77 7.35 -3.97
C ALA A 212 4.84 7.54 -5.04
N TRP A 213 4.67 8.58 -5.84
CA TRP A 213 5.76 9.26 -6.54
C TRP A 213 5.73 10.74 -6.16
N ASP A 214 6.88 11.38 -6.15
CA ASP A 214 6.98 12.82 -6.21
C ASP A 214 6.54 13.33 -7.59
N SER A 215 6.07 14.59 -7.63
CA SER A 215 5.57 15.21 -8.86
C SER A 215 6.34 16.46 -9.26
N ALA A 216 6.45 16.69 -10.58
CA ALA A 216 6.96 17.92 -11.17
C ALA A 216 5.81 18.75 -11.78
N PRO A 217 5.55 19.99 -11.32
CA PRO A 217 6.08 20.64 -10.10
C PRO A 217 5.56 19.98 -8.80
N PRO A 218 6.11 20.31 -7.62
CA PRO A 218 7.18 21.30 -7.39
C PRO A 218 8.61 20.77 -7.52
N ASP A 219 8.81 19.46 -7.54
CA ASP A 219 10.15 18.88 -7.74
C ASP A 219 10.44 18.75 -9.24
N PRO A 220 11.44 19.46 -9.80
CA PRO A 220 11.72 19.42 -11.24
C PRO A 220 12.35 18.10 -11.73
N GLN A 221 12.90 17.27 -10.85
CA GLN A 221 13.50 15.96 -11.17
C GLN A 221 12.48 14.81 -11.02
N ALA A 222 11.32 15.08 -10.43
CA ALA A 222 10.27 14.10 -10.22
C ALA A 222 9.37 13.87 -11.46
N VAL A 223 8.33 13.05 -11.31
CA VAL A 223 7.48 12.63 -12.42
C VAL A 223 6.66 13.82 -12.95
N PRO A 224 6.74 14.18 -14.25
CA PRO A 224 5.94 15.26 -14.83
C PRO A 224 4.45 15.09 -14.57
N MET A 225 3.75 16.15 -14.17
CA MET A 225 2.36 16.07 -13.69
C MET A 225 1.39 15.33 -14.65
N ALA A 226 1.57 15.51 -15.96
CA ALA A 226 0.77 14.83 -16.97
C ALA A 226 0.97 13.31 -16.99
N LEU A 227 2.18 12.85 -16.68
CA LEU A 227 2.54 11.45 -16.54
C LEU A 227 2.15 10.92 -15.15
N HIS A 228 2.43 11.69 -14.10
CA HIS A 228 2.10 11.35 -12.73
C HIS A 228 0.60 11.05 -12.57
N ARG A 229 -0.30 11.91 -13.10
CA ARG A 229 -1.75 11.65 -13.03
C ARG A 229 -2.15 10.34 -13.72
N ARG A 230 -1.49 9.95 -14.83
CA ARG A 230 -1.74 8.69 -15.53
C ARG A 230 -1.26 7.53 -14.68
N TRP A 231 -0.02 7.63 -14.20
CA TRP A 231 0.63 6.59 -13.40
C TRP A 231 -0.11 6.30 -12.10
N VAL A 232 -0.73 7.29 -11.46
CA VAL A 232 -1.57 7.03 -10.27
C VAL A 232 -2.73 6.06 -10.59
N ALA A 233 -3.49 6.32 -11.65
CA ALA A 233 -4.62 5.45 -12.02
C ALA A 233 -4.12 4.06 -12.43
N GLU A 234 -3.03 4.01 -13.21
CA GLU A 234 -2.44 2.77 -13.67
C GLU A 234 -1.82 1.94 -12.54
N ALA A 235 -1.11 2.56 -11.59
CA ALA A 235 -0.57 1.90 -10.41
C ALA A 235 -1.67 1.19 -9.61
N LEU A 236 -2.78 1.87 -9.35
CA LEU A 236 -3.91 1.30 -8.61
C LEU A 236 -4.50 0.09 -9.36
N TYR A 237 -4.60 0.16 -10.69
CA TYR A 237 -5.00 -0.98 -11.51
C TYR A 237 -4.02 -2.15 -11.41
N ARG A 238 -2.71 -1.91 -11.56
CA ARG A 238 -1.67 -2.97 -11.55
C ARG A 238 -1.57 -3.63 -10.18
N MET A 239 -1.67 -2.85 -9.11
CA MET A 239 -1.76 -3.36 -7.74
C MET A 239 -3.01 -4.23 -7.57
N TRP A 240 -4.19 -3.75 -7.97
CA TRP A 240 -5.43 -4.54 -7.93
C TRP A 240 -5.32 -5.84 -8.72
N ARG A 241 -4.79 -5.79 -9.95
CA ARG A 241 -4.54 -6.97 -10.79
C ARG A 241 -3.58 -7.97 -10.14
N SER A 242 -2.66 -7.48 -9.31
CA SER A 242 -1.72 -8.30 -8.52
C SER A 242 -2.33 -8.85 -7.22
N GLY A 243 -3.63 -8.66 -7.00
CA GLY A 243 -4.35 -9.13 -5.82
C GLY A 243 -4.28 -8.20 -4.62
N VAL A 244 -3.81 -6.96 -4.79
CA VAL A 244 -3.82 -5.95 -3.72
C VAL A 244 -5.25 -5.47 -3.48
N SER A 245 -5.72 -5.54 -2.23
CA SER A 245 -7.08 -5.13 -1.87
C SER A 245 -7.18 -3.77 -1.18
N LEU A 246 -6.05 -3.18 -0.77
CA LEU A 246 -5.98 -1.87 -0.13
C LEU A 246 -4.65 -1.19 -0.48
N VAL A 247 -4.72 0.09 -0.79
CA VAL A 247 -3.55 0.96 -1.04
C VAL A 247 -3.70 2.21 -0.18
N THR A 248 -2.67 2.56 0.58
CA THR A 248 -2.53 3.90 1.15
C THR A 248 -1.47 4.67 0.39
N TRP A 249 -1.80 5.91 0.06
CA TRP A 249 -0.89 6.83 -0.59
C TRP A 249 -0.01 7.51 0.46
N TRP A 250 1.30 7.60 0.21
CA TRP A 250 2.20 8.33 1.10
C TRP A 250 1.91 9.82 1.01
N ARG A 251 1.37 10.36 2.12
CA ARG A 251 0.99 11.77 2.36
C ARG A 251 -0.25 12.26 1.62
N VAL A 252 -1.09 13.01 2.33
CA VAL A 252 -2.21 13.73 1.71
C VAL A 252 -1.71 14.97 0.96
N ARG A 253 -0.69 15.66 1.49
CA ARG A 253 -0.14 16.90 0.95
C ARG A 253 1.39 16.83 0.90
N ASP A 254 1.98 17.63 0.03
CA ASP A 254 3.44 17.79 -0.03
C ASP A 254 4.02 18.23 1.32
N ASP A 255 5.28 17.89 1.55
CA ASP A 255 5.99 18.32 2.74
C ASP A 255 6.56 19.73 2.60
N PRO A 256 6.75 20.46 3.72
CA PRO A 256 7.50 21.69 3.69
C PRO A 256 8.96 21.38 3.28
N LEU A 257 9.39 21.95 2.14
CA LEU A 257 10.76 21.80 1.61
C LEU A 257 11.87 22.14 2.62
N ARG A 258 11.58 22.99 3.62
CA ARG A 258 12.53 23.32 4.70
C ARG A 258 12.81 22.15 5.66
N THR A 259 11.94 21.14 5.69
CA THR A 259 11.97 20.04 6.66
C THR A 259 12.01 18.66 6.02
N SER A 260 11.58 18.54 4.76
CA SER A 260 11.52 17.28 4.04
C SER A 260 11.45 17.57 2.54
N PHE A 261 12.13 16.75 1.75
CA PHE A 261 12.16 16.87 0.29
C PHE A 261 10.95 16.21 -0.37
N TYR A 262 10.13 15.43 0.35
CA TYR A 262 9.02 14.68 -0.24
C TYR A 262 7.90 15.56 -0.81
N GLN A 263 7.72 15.51 -2.13
CA GLN A 263 6.70 16.20 -2.91
C GLN A 263 5.67 15.23 -3.52
N SER A 264 5.34 14.18 -2.77
CA SER A 264 4.48 13.07 -3.18
C SER A 264 3.00 13.26 -2.84
N GLY A 265 2.62 14.35 -2.19
CA GLY A 265 1.25 14.54 -1.72
C GLY A 265 0.23 14.58 -2.86
N LEU A 266 -1.00 14.14 -2.59
CA LEU A 266 -2.12 14.34 -3.52
C LEU A 266 -2.53 15.82 -3.64
N PHE A 267 -2.10 16.65 -2.70
CA PHE A 267 -2.31 18.09 -2.68
C PHE A 267 -0.97 18.85 -2.68
N PHE A 268 -0.91 19.93 -3.45
CA PHE A 268 0.12 20.95 -3.29
C PHE A 268 -0.02 21.61 -1.93
N ARG A 269 1.11 21.75 -1.23
CA ARG A 269 1.18 22.40 0.08
C ARG A 269 1.01 23.91 -0.03
N GLY A 270 -0.04 24.44 0.57
CA GLY A 270 -0.23 25.87 0.87
C GLY A 270 0.33 26.28 2.24
N SER A 271 0.16 27.56 2.63
CA SER A 271 0.60 28.06 3.94
C SER A 271 -0.19 27.50 5.12
N SER A 272 -1.37 26.93 4.89
CA SER A 272 -2.20 26.20 5.85
C SER A 272 -2.91 25.04 5.16
N ILE A 273 -3.50 24.10 5.91
CA ILE A 273 -4.28 22.98 5.34
C ILE A 273 -5.43 23.49 4.46
N GLY A 274 -6.17 24.51 4.90
CA GLY A 274 -7.27 25.09 4.12
C GLY A 274 -6.85 25.79 2.82
N ARG A 275 -5.54 26.01 2.61
CA ARG A 275 -4.97 26.61 1.39
C ARG A 275 -4.28 25.58 0.48
N ASP A 276 -4.34 24.31 0.82
CA ASP A 276 -3.84 23.24 -0.04
C ASP A 276 -4.65 23.16 -1.33
N ARG A 277 -3.98 22.88 -2.44
CA ARG A 277 -4.63 22.75 -3.75
C ARG A 277 -4.51 21.32 -4.25
N PRO A 278 -5.59 20.67 -4.71
CA PRO A 278 -5.49 19.30 -5.20
C PRO A 278 -4.59 19.26 -6.45
N LYS A 279 -3.68 18.30 -6.51
CA LYS A 279 -2.94 18.00 -7.74
C LYS A 279 -3.86 17.34 -8.76
N PRO A 280 -3.59 17.44 -10.07
CA PRO A 280 -4.29 16.62 -11.08
C PRO A 280 -4.38 15.13 -10.71
N SER A 281 -3.35 14.60 -10.05
CA SER A 281 -3.27 13.22 -9.55
C SER A 281 -4.29 12.87 -8.47
N PHE A 282 -4.78 13.84 -7.69
CA PHE A 282 -5.87 13.62 -6.74
C PHE A 282 -7.13 13.11 -7.43
N TYR A 283 -7.47 13.67 -8.60
CA TYR A 283 -8.64 13.26 -9.35
C TYR A 283 -8.48 11.86 -9.93
N ALA A 284 -7.28 11.51 -10.37
CA ALA A 284 -6.94 10.16 -10.82
C ALA A 284 -6.96 9.14 -9.66
N PHE A 285 -6.50 9.52 -8.46
CA PHE A 285 -6.59 8.68 -7.26
C PHE A 285 -8.04 8.46 -6.79
N ARG A 286 -8.86 9.52 -6.88
CA ARG A 286 -10.26 9.51 -6.44
C ARG A 286 -11.17 8.70 -7.38
N PHE A 287 -10.92 8.75 -8.69
CA PHE A 287 -11.65 8.00 -9.71
C PHE A 287 -10.65 7.38 -10.70
N PRO A 288 -9.90 6.33 -10.29
CA PRO A 288 -8.94 5.69 -11.17
C PRO A 288 -9.69 5.00 -12.30
N PHE A 289 -9.23 5.27 -13.52
CA PHE A 289 -9.71 4.67 -14.76
C PHE A 289 -8.53 4.51 -15.69
N VAL A 290 -8.44 3.34 -16.30
CA VAL A 290 -7.39 2.98 -17.26
C VAL A 290 -8.03 2.38 -18.50
N ALA A 291 -7.36 2.57 -19.63
CA ALA A 291 -7.73 1.99 -20.91
C ALA A 291 -6.46 1.59 -21.68
N PHE A 292 -6.39 0.34 -22.15
CA PHE A 292 -5.26 -0.15 -22.92
C PHE A 292 -5.75 -0.64 -24.27
N ALA A 293 -5.09 -0.16 -25.34
CA ALA A 293 -5.29 -0.71 -26.67
C ALA A 293 -4.64 -2.09 -26.74
N GLU A 294 -5.38 -3.04 -27.30
CA GLU A 294 -5.00 -4.43 -27.55
C GLU A 294 -5.38 -4.76 -29.01
N ASP A 295 -4.91 -5.89 -29.54
CA ASP A 295 -5.12 -6.26 -30.96
C ASP A 295 -6.61 -6.32 -31.37
N GLU A 296 -7.49 -6.72 -30.44
CA GLU A 296 -8.92 -6.91 -30.69
C GLU A 296 -9.81 -5.79 -30.10
N GLY A 297 -9.22 -4.71 -29.57
CA GLY A 297 -9.99 -3.61 -29.03
C GLY A 297 -9.32 -2.82 -27.91
N VAL A 298 -10.15 -2.28 -27.02
CA VAL A 298 -9.68 -1.55 -25.84
C VAL A 298 -10.18 -2.24 -24.58
N THR A 299 -9.25 -2.61 -23.70
CA THR A 299 -9.58 -3.08 -22.35
C THR A 299 -9.63 -1.91 -21.39
N VAL A 300 -10.62 -1.92 -20.49
CA VAL A 300 -10.79 -0.88 -19.48
C VAL A 300 -10.92 -1.48 -18.09
N TRP A 301 -10.47 -0.70 -17.11
CA TRP A 301 -10.74 -0.94 -15.70
C TRP A 301 -10.90 0.39 -14.97
N GLY A 302 -11.71 0.41 -13.92
CA GLY A 302 -11.73 1.53 -13.01
C GLY A 302 -12.37 1.23 -11.67
N ARG A 303 -12.24 2.18 -10.75
CA ARG A 303 -12.92 2.20 -9.46
C ARG A 303 -13.65 3.51 -9.27
N THR A 304 -14.96 3.45 -9.03
CA THR A 304 -15.77 4.64 -8.78
C THR A 304 -15.36 5.36 -7.48
N PRO A 305 -15.60 6.68 -7.38
CA PRO A 305 -15.35 7.43 -6.17
C PRO A 305 -16.03 6.79 -4.96
N PHE A 306 -15.28 6.67 -3.87
CA PHE A 306 -15.76 6.10 -2.60
C PHE A 306 -16.28 4.64 -2.70
N GLY A 307 -15.98 3.92 -3.79
CA GLY A 307 -16.48 2.58 -4.02
C GLY A 307 -17.98 2.53 -4.37
N ALA A 308 -18.54 3.62 -4.89
CA ALA A 308 -19.97 3.70 -5.22
C ALA A 308 -20.37 2.65 -6.27
N GLN A 309 -21.38 1.84 -5.97
CA GLN A 309 -22.04 0.99 -6.96
C GLN A 309 -22.80 1.87 -7.95
N GLY A 310 -22.88 1.46 -9.22
CA GLY A 310 -23.69 2.19 -10.19
C GLY A 310 -23.29 1.97 -11.64
N ARG A 311 -24.16 2.48 -12.53
CA ARG A 311 -23.92 2.47 -13.97
C ARG A 311 -22.81 3.46 -14.32
N VAL A 312 -21.77 2.97 -14.99
CA VAL A 312 -20.63 3.75 -15.49
C VAL A 312 -20.68 3.77 -17.00
N VAL A 313 -20.65 4.95 -17.61
CA VAL A 313 -20.55 5.12 -19.06
C VAL A 313 -19.09 5.31 -19.44
N VAL A 314 -18.61 4.54 -20.40
CA VAL A 314 -17.27 4.69 -20.98
C VAL A 314 -17.38 5.44 -22.29
N GLU A 315 -16.60 6.51 -22.41
CA GLU A 315 -16.55 7.34 -23.61
C GLU A 315 -15.13 7.37 -24.18
N GLN A 316 -15.02 7.49 -25.50
CA GLN A 316 -13.78 7.65 -26.23
C GLN A 316 -13.82 8.90 -27.12
N THR A 317 -12.69 9.59 -27.23
CA THR A 317 -12.52 10.72 -28.15
C THR A 317 -12.27 10.24 -29.58
N PHE A 318 -13.02 10.80 -30.54
CA PHE A 318 -12.85 10.63 -31.99
C PHE A 318 -12.81 12.02 -32.68
N PRO A 319 -12.49 12.09 -33.99
CA PRO A 319 -12.78 13.29 -34.78
C PRO A 319 -14.27 13.65 -34.66
N GLY A 320 -14.57 14.81 -34.07
CA GLY A 320 -15.93 15.26 -33.75
C GLY A 320 -16.35 15.15 -32.28
N GLY A 321 -15.48 14.66 -31.38
CA GLY A 321 -15.67 14.74 -29.93
C GLY A 321 -15.80 13.38 -29.23
N TRP A 322 -16.39 13.40 -28.03
CA TRP A 322 -16.57 12.20 -27.20
C TRP A 322 -17.76 11.38 -27.71
N ARG A 323 -17.57 10.07 -27.85
CA ARG A 323 -18.63 9.10 -28.17
C ARG A 323 -18.67 8.02 -27.09
N THR A 324 -19.87 7.56 -26.76
CA THR A 324 -20.05 6.43 -25.84
C THR A 324 -19.61 5.12 -26.50
N LEU A 325 -18.71 4.39 -25.85
CA LEU A 325 -18.37 3.01 -26.24
C LEU A 325 -19.33 2.00 -25.62
N GLY A 326 -19.79 2.27 -24.41
CA GLY A 326 -20.76 1.42 -23.73
C GLY A 326 -20.98 1.83 -22.28
N ALA A 327 -21.82 1.06 -21.60
CA ALA A 327 -22.09 1.23 -20.18
C ALA A 327 -21.79 -0.08 -19.43
N LEU A 328 -21.22 0.05 -18.24
CA LEU A 328 -20.83 -1.01 -17.34
C LEU A 328 -21.52 -0.84 -15.99
N GLN A 329 -21.58 -1.91 -15.21
CA GLN A 329 -22.07 -1.85 -13.84
C GLN A 329 -20.88 -1.98 -12.88
N ALA A 330 -20.66 -0.96 -12.05
CA ALA A 330 -19.70 -1.03 -10.97
C ALA A 330 -20.25 -1.94 -9.84
N ASN A 331 -19.42 -2.88 -9.40
CA ASN A 331 -19.76 -3.85 -8.36
C ASN A 331 -19.75 -3.22 -6.95
N ALA A 332 -19.93 -4.04 -5.92
CA ALA A 332 -20.03 -3.59 -4.52
C ALA A 332 -18.83 -2.79 -3.98
N ASN A 333 -17.66 -2.91 -4.61
CA ASN A 333 -16.44 -2.18 -4.26
C ASN A 333 -16.18 -0.99 -5.20
N GLY A 334 -17.13 -0.70 -6.10
CA GLY A 334 -17.03 0.31 -7.14
C GLY A 334 -16.20 -0.12 -8.34
N ILE A 335 -15.81 -1.40 -8.44
CA ILE A 335 -14.93 -1.88 -9.52
C ILE A 335 -15.77 -2.20 -10.77
N PHE A 336 -15.27 -1.79 -11.92
CA PHE A 336 -15.79 -2.15 -13.23
C PHE A 336 -14.64 -2.42 -14.21
N SER A 337 -14.85 -3.33 -15.14
CA SER A 337 -13.91 -3.64 -16.21
C SER A 337 -14.63 -4.28 -17.39
N SER A 338 -14.13 -4.07 -18.60
CA SER A 338 -14.63 -4.71 -19.82
C SER A 338 -13.60 -4.61 -20.93
N ALA A 339 -13.79 -5.36 -22.00
CA ALA A 339 -13.23 -5.05 -23.31
C ALA A 339 -14.32 -4.40 -24.18
N PHE A 340 -13.92 -3.51 -25.08
CA PHE A 340 -14.77 -2.93 -26.10
C PHE A 340 -14.13 -3.12 -27.47
N PRO A 341 -14.89 -3.55 -28.49
CA PRO A 341 -14.42 -3.51 -29.87
C PRO A 341 -14.08 -2.07 -30.26
N SER A 342 -12.85 -1.82 -30.69
CA SER A 342 -12.39 -0.51 -31.16
C SER A 342 -11.11 -0.67 -31.97
N ALA A 343 -11.06 -0.10 -33.17
CA ALA A 343 -9.85 -0.12 -34.00
C ALA A 343 -8.85 1.00 -33.63
N ALA A 344 -9.08 1.71 -32.52
CA ALA A 344 -8.31 2.87 -32.16
C ALA A 344 -7.05 2.49 -31.38
N GLU A 345 -5.90 2.83 -31.94
CA GLU A 345 -4.60 2.71 -31.26
C GLU A 345 -4.24 3.96 -30.43
N THR A 346 -4.92 5.07 -30.72
CA THR A 346 -4.68 6.37 -30.09
C THR A 346 -5.99 7.04 -29.68
N GLY A 347 -5.88 8.11 -28.90
CA GLY A 347 -7.01 8.85 -28.36
C GLY A 347 -7.16 8.68 -26.86
N LEU A 348 -8.21 9.29 -26.31
CA LEU A 348 -8.47 9.34 -24.88
C LEU A 348 -9.77 8.61 -24.56
N LEU A 349 -9.78 7.89 -23.45
CA LEU A 349 -10.99 7.32 -22.87
C LEU A 349 -11.26 7.92 -21.49
N ARG A 350 -12.52 7.97 -21.10
CA ARG A 350 -12.92 8.35 -19.75
C ARG A 350 -14.14 7.56 -19.28
N ALA A 351 -14.26 7.43 -17.97
CA ALA A 351 -15.45 6.92 -17.32
C ALA A 351 -16.29 8.07 -16.75
N ARG A 352 -17.61 7.92 -16.84
CA ARG A 352 -18.60 8.80 -16.25
C ARG A 352 -19.52 8.01 -15.34
N LEU A 353 -19.80 8.57 -14.17
CA LEU A 353 -20.77 8.05 -13.21
C LEU A 353 -21.85 9.13 -13.02
N ASP A 354 -23.12 8.75 -13.06
CA ASP A 354 -24.22 9.72 -12.92
C ASP A 354 -24.62 9.93 -11.45
N ARG A 355 -24.45 8.90 -10.61
CA ARG A 355 -24.82 8.94 -9.19
C ARG A 355 -23.76 8.23 -8.31
N PRO A 356 -22.94 8.98 -7.55
CA PRO A 356 -22.78 10.43 -7.61
C PRO A 356 -22.20 10.88 -8.97
N LYS A 357 -22.55 12.10 -9.41
CA LYS A 357 -22.03 12.66 -10.66
C LYS A 357 -20.52 12.83 -10.57
N ALA A 358 -19.78 12.07 -11.37
CA ALA A 358 -18.33 12.10 -11.41
C ALA A 358 -17.81 11.75 -12.81
N ILE A 359 -16.62 12.24 -13.13
CA ILE A 359 -15.91 11.96 -14.37
C ILE A 359 -14.45 11.62 -14.04
N SER A 360 -13.91 10.57 -14.64
CA SER A 360 -12.51 10.22 -14.46
C SER A 360 -11.62 11.20 -15.21
N VAL A 361 -10.35 11.26 -14.82
CA VAL A 361 -9.32 11.86 -15.67
C VAL A 361 -9.26 11.07 -16.99
N PRO A 362 -9.21 11.73 -18.16
CA PRO A 362 -9.01 11.03 -19.42
C PRO A 362 -7.71 10.24 -19.46
N PHE A 363 -7.80 8.97 -19.88
CA PHE A 363 -6.67 8.06 -20.02
C PHE A 363 -6.31 7.89 -21.50
N SER A 364 -5.03 8.08 -21.84
CA SER A 364 -4.56 7.94 -23.22
C SER A 364 -4.32 6.48 -23.59
N LEU A 365 -4.71 6.08 -24.80
CA LEU A 365 -4.32 4.77 -25.36
C LEU A 365 -2.82 4.70 -25.68
N THR A 366 -2.20 5.84 -25.99
CA THR A 366 -0.75 5.90 -26.22
C THR A 366 0.00 5.55 -24.94
N ARG A 367 0.75 4.44 -24.98
CA ARG A 367 1.59 3.99 -23.88
C ARG A 367 2.81 4.91 -23.76
N PRO A 368 3.06 5.52 -22.59
CA PRO A 368 4.31 6.25 -22.38
C PRO A 368 5.48 5.26 -22.39
N PRO A 369 6.65 5.63 -22.92
CA PRO A 369 7.84 4.80 -22.81
C PRO A 369 8.22 4.65 -21.32
N ASP A 370 8.79 3.51 -20.97
CA ASP A 370 9.38 3.35 -19.64
C ASP A 370 10.60 4.27 -19.52
N ARG A 371 10.65 5.00 -18.41
CA ARG A 371 11.67 6.00 -18.12
C ARG A 371 11.98 5.95 -16.65
N PHE A 372 13.26 6.05 -16.36
CA PHE A 372 13.72 6.14 -15.00
C PHE A 372 13.27 7.47 -14.36
N TYR A 373 12.66 7.37 -13.17
CA TYR A 373 12.39 8.49 -12.29
C TYR A 373 12.66 8.05 -10.85
N TYR A 374 13.23 8.94 -10.05
CA TYR A 374 13.32 8.69 -8.62
C TYR A 374 11.92 8.82 -7.99
N PRO A 375 11.49 7.85 -7.17
CA PRO A 375 10.16 7.91 -6.53
C PRO A 375 10.00 9.10 -5.59
N PHE A 376 11.09 9.66 -5.06
CA PHE A 376 11.07 10.83 -4.17
C PHE A 376 11.79 12.05 -4.73
N GLY A 377 11.95 12.11 -6.06
CA GLY A 377 12.69 13.17 -6.73
C GLY A 377 14.08 13.39 -6.11
N SER A 378 14.73 14.48 -6.46
CA SER A 378 15.94 14.95 -5.76
C SER A 378 16.18 16.39 -6.12
#